data_AF-A0A6M7VUC9-F1
#
_entry.id   AF-A0A6M7VUC9-F1
#
_cell.length_a   1.000
_cell.length_b   1.000
_cell.length_c   1.000
_cell.angle_alpha   90.00
_cell.angle_beta   90.00
_cell.angle_gamma   90.00
#
_symmetry.space_group_name_H-M   'P 1'
#
loop_
_entity.id
_entity.type
_entity.pdbx_description
1 polymer ?
#
loop_
_entity_poly.entity_id
_entity_poly.type
_entity_poly.pdbx_seq_one_letter_code
_entity_poly.pdbx_strand_id
1 'polypeptide(L)'
;MSPDAIDTRLVPPDVLPCEPRKGDAYGVGRSGALSEIHIHTPGRYIVELSPTERRMPFLRLNVRRPGHPDRVVYVPVTGQTSYLLKSTERGVVLQFEKRDVVASTIRRLRINDLNTVLRCRRRQKHFELFLGQGIVLRPLLHIAGSEGRDLTHSLKSLAAWGFGVASANLQGTLSRHFDGPSIRPPDRAPIAEPKIAVALHLHYPELWPEFEVLLEAIGRPFHLILTLTRPDVALAQRVQARFRNAEIIVYDNRGRDVGPFVQLLREGKFDPFDLICKLHGKKSDLSGPRKILGEVWRRASAFDLIGSRDVVDRIIAEFERSPDTQMIGSRRFRLPNEWKGEKAAWGENNRAMILNLLETMGMAPDSPLDFFAGTMFWVRRSALRPLKQLDLSLASFPDETGQQDGTLHHALERILGMICTKISGTAWDDENTA
;
A
#
# COMPACT_ATOMS: atom_id res chain seq x y z
N MET A 1 -48.29 -10.65 40.62
CA MET A 1 -48.28 -9.20 40.92
C MET A 1 -47.48 -8.51 39.82
N SER A 2 -48.16 -7.98 38.81
CA SER A 2 -47.67 -6.85 37.99
C SER A 2 -47.97 -5.54 38.75
N PRO A 3 -47.59 -4.32 38.30
CA PRO A 3 -46.93 -3.88 37.05
C PRO A 3 -45.72 -2.92 37.35
N ASP A 4 -44.86 -2.45 36.44
CA ASP A 4 -45.14 -1.51 35.35
C ASP A 4 -44.08 -1.58 34.24
N ALA A 5 -44.60 -1.58 33.02
CA ALA A 5 -43.89 -1.40 31.77
C ALA A 5 -43.78 0.10 31.45
N ILE A 6 -42.67 0.54 30.87
CA ILE A 6 -42.66 1.72 30.00
C ILE A 6 -42.02 1.33 28.67
N ASP A 7 -42.87 1.53 27.68
CA ASP A 7 -42.77 1.34 26.24
C ASP A 7 -41.75 2.33 25.64
N THR A 8 -40.76 1.86 24.88
CA THR A 8 -40.10 2.72 23.88
C THR A 8 -39.57 1.87 22.72
N ARG A 9 -40.39 1.78 21.68
CA ARG A 9 -39.97 1.37 20.32
C ARG A 9 -38.96 2.38 19.78
N LEU A 10 -37.76 1.92 19.41
CA LEU A 10 -36.84 2.67 18.56
C LEU A 10 -36.82 2.05 17.16
N VAL A 11 -37.41 2.80 16.24
CA VAL A 11 -37.43 2.58 14.79
C VAL A 11 -36.01 2.74 14.23
N PRO A 12 -35.54 1.84 13.35
CA PRO A 12 -34.24 2.02 12.69
C PRO A 12 -34.30 3.16 11.66
N PRO A 13 -33.30 4.04 11.55
CA PRO A 13 -33.24 4.97 10.44
C PRO A 13 -32.78 4.25 9.16
N ASP A 14 -33.74 3.81 8.36
CA ASP A 14 -33.60 3.68 6.91
C ASP A 14 -33.55 5.09 6.30
N VAL A 15 -32.37 5.57 5.91
CA VAL A 15 -32.26 6.59 4.86
C VAL A 15 -30.95 6.36 4.07
N LEU A 16 -31.10 5.70 2.92
CA LEU A 16 -30.15 5.74 1.81
C LEU A 16 -29.87 7.21 1.41
N PRO A 17 -28.63 7.64 1.16
CA PRO A 17 -28.40 8.94 0.53
C PRO A 17 -28.83 8.88 -0.95
N CYS A 18 -29.97 9.49 -1.25
CA CYS A 18 -30.36 9.89 -2.60
C CYS A 18 -29.28 10.78 -3.23
N GLU A 19 -29.00 10.54 -4.51
CA GLU A 19 -28.19 11.41 -5.36
C GLU A 19 -28.75 12.84 -5.41
N PRO A 20 -27.93 13.90 -5.34
CA PRO A 20 -28.40 15.25 -5.56
C PRO A 20 -28.53 15.55 -7.06
N ARG A 21 -29.75 15.89 -7.48
CA ARG A 21 -30.05 16.47 -8.80
C ARG A 21 -29.54 17.92 -8.89
N LYS A 22 -29.15 18.30 -10.11
CA LYS A 22 -28.65 19.63 -10.52
C LYS A 22 -29.67 20.75 -10.30
N GLY A 23 -29.17 21.88 -9.81
CA GLY A 23 -29.72 23.22 -10.00
C GLY A 23 -30.64 23.72 -8.89
N ASP A 24 -30.12 24.58 -8.01
CA ASP A 24 -30.63 25.95 -7.81
C ASP A 24 -29.82 26.70 -6.74
N ALA A 25 -29.73 28.01 -6.95
CA ALA A 25 -28.80 28.91 -6.29
C ALA A 25 -29.48 29.85 -5.27
N TYR A 26 -28.63 30.35 -4.37
CA TYR A 26 -28.76 31.49 -3.45
C TYR A 26 -29.43 31.27 -2.08
N GLY A 27 -28.60 31.40 -1.03
CA GLY A 27 -29.04 31.69 0.34
C GLY A 27 -28.16 31.06 1.41
N VAL A 28 -27.28 31.88 2.04
CA VAL A 28 -26.46 31.57 3.23
C VAL A 28 -25.35 30.53 3.00
N GLY A 29 -24.12 31.00 2.79
CA GLY A 29 -22.95 30.14 2.60
C GLY A 29 -22.68 29.25 3.82
N ARG A 30 -23.15 28.00 3.78
CA ARG A 30 -22.81 26.91 4.70
C ARG A 30 -21.33 26.54 4.56
N SER A 31 -20.43 27.28 5.20
CA SER A 31 -19.05 26.84 5.45
C SER A 31 -19.04 25.96 6.70
N GLY A 32 -19.09 24.64 6.55
CA GLY A 32 -19.41 23.75 7.69
C GLY A 32 -18.79 22.35 7.68
N ALA A 33 -17.62 22.12 7.06
CA ALA A 33 -17.07 20.76 6.90
C ALA A 33 -15.61 20.54 7.38
N LEU A 34 -14.85 21.59 7.69
CA LEU A 34 -13.41 21.51 7.97
C LEU A 34 -13.05 22.09 9.34
N SER A 35 -12.09 21.47 10.03
CA SER A 35 -11.45 22.01 11.23
C SER A 35 -10.20 22.76 10.79
N GLU A 36 -10.13 24.07 11.06
CA GLU A 36 -9.07 24.95 10.56
C GLU A 36 -8.18 25.50 11.69
N ILE A 37 -6.89 25.64 11.39
CA ILE A 37 -5.90 26.28 12.26
C ILE A 37 -5.24 27.40 11.47
N HIS A 38 -5.42 28.64 11.93
CA HIS A 38 -4.88 29.84 11.27
C HIS A 38 -3.57 30.29 11.91
N ILE A 39 -2.56 30.55 11.09
CA ILE A 39 -1.26 31.06 11.51
C ILE A 39 -1.07 32.46 10.90
N HIS A 40 -1.41 33.48 11.68
CA HIS A 40 -1.39 34.86 11.23
C HIS A 40 0.01 35.46 11.14
N THR A 41 0.93 35.03 12.01
CA THR A 41 2.27 35.62 12.14
C THR A 41 3.38 34.58 12.00
N PRO A 42 4.58 34.94 11.49
CA PRO A 42 5.72 34.04 11.51
C PRO A 42 6.11 33.68 12.94
N GLY A 43 6.63 32.47 13.15
CA GLY A 43 7.03 32.02 14.48
C GLY A 43 7.11 30.50 14.60
N ARG A 44 7.25 30.07 15.86
CA ARG A 44 7.23 28.65 16.26
C ARG A 44 5.99 28.37 17.09
N TYR A 45 5.29 27.31 16.76
CA TYR A 45 4.03 26.93 17.36
C TYR A 45 4.06 25.47 17.78
N ILE A 46 3.36 25.17 18.86
CA ILE A 46 2.93 23.82 19.20
C ILE A 46 1.50 23.65 18.70
N VAL A 47 1.30 22.64 17.87
CA VAL A 47 -0.02 22.21 17.42
C VAL A 47 -0.33 20.89 18.10
N GLU A 48 -1.46 20.76 18.77
CA GLU A 48 -1.91 19.51 19.36
C GLU A 48 -3.14 19.02 18.62
N LEU A 49 -3.13 17.75 18.21
CA LEU A 49 -4.23 17.11 17.50
C LEU A 49 -4.67 15.86 18.26
N SER A 50 -5.97 15.70 18.38
CA SER A 50 -6.62 14.47 18.84
C SER A 50 -7.43 13.91 17.68
N PRO A 51 -6.89 12.92 16.93
CA PRO A 51 -7.60 12.32 15.81
C PRO A 51 -8.79 11.46 16.28
N THR A 52 -9.75 11.21 15.40
CA THR A 52 -10.72 10.12 15.60
C THR A 52 -10.02 8.76 15.46
N GLU A 53 -10.63 7.68 15.99
CA GLU A 53 -10.13 6.33 15.74
C GLU A 53 -10.10 6.01 14.24
N ARG A 54 -8.99 5.45 13.77
CA ARG A 54 -8.72 5.18 12.36
C ARG A 54 -7.93 3.89 12.17
N ARG A 55 -8.09 3.29 10.98
CA ARG A 55 -7.28 2.13 10.56
C ARG A 55 -5.82 2.50 10.31
N MET A 56 -5.56 3.65 9.67
CA MET A 56 -4.21 4.17 9.41
C MET A 56 -3.87 5.37 10.30
N PRO A 57 -2.67 5.44 10.89
CA PRO A 57 -2.21 6.55 11.73
C PRO A 57 -1.63 7.70 10.88
N PHE A 58 -2.38 8.10 9.86
CA PHE A 58 -2.10 9.29 9.06
C PHE A 58 -3.36 10.12 8.91
N LEU A 59 -3.21 11.43 8.99
CA LEU A 59 -4.28 12.39 8.70
C LEU A 59 -3.97 13.18 7.45
N ARG A 60 -5.02 13.36 6.63
CA ARG A 60 -5.01 14.29 5.52
C ARG A 60 -5.02 15.72 6.08
N LEU A 61 -4.02 16.49 5.70
CA LEU A 61 -3.86 17.89 6.03
C LEU A 61 -3.81 18.69 4.73
N ASN A 62 -4.79 19.57 4.52
CA ASN A 62 -4.72 20.56 3.45
C ASN A 62 -4.05 21.83 3.98
N VAL A 63 -3.03 22.29 3.27
CA VAL A 63 -2.25 23.48 3.61
C VAL A 63 -2.57 24.56 2.59
N ARG A 64 -3.20 25.63 3.04
CA ARG A 64 -3.44 26.83 2.24
C ARG A 64 -2.43 27.90 2.58
N ARG A 65 -1.86 28.52 1.55
CA ARG A 65 -0.89 29.59 1.68
C ARG A 65 -1.29 30.73 0.73
N PRO A 66 -1.17 32.01 1.15
CA PRO A 66 -1.50 33.12 0.27
C PRO A 66 -0.67 33.08 -1.02
N GLY A 67 -1.32 33.19 -2.18
CA GLY A 67 -0.65 33.23 -3.49
C GLY A 67 -0.08 31.89 -3.99
N HIS A 68 -0.41 30.77 -3.33
CA HIS A 68 0.04 29.43 -3.76
C HIS A 68 -1.12 28.44 -3.85
N PRO A 69 -1.03 27.40 -4.69
CA PRO A 69 -2.05 26.36 -4.75
C PRO A 69 -2.12 25.60 -3.41
N ASP A 70 -3.33 25.16 -3.07
CA ASP A 70 -3.60 24.26 -1.96
C ASP A 70 -2.71 23.02 -2.07
N ARG A 71 -2.11 22.63 -0.95
CA ARG A 71 -1.24 21.46 -0.90
C ARG A 71 -1.75 20.46 0.12
N VAL A 72 -2.00 19.24 -0.35
CA VAL A 72 -2.40 18.13 0.51
C VAL A 72 -1.16 17.36 0.95
N VAL A 73 -1.03 17.10 2.24
CA VAL A 73 -0.04 16.19 2.82
C VAL A 73 -0.69 15.26 3.84
N TYR A 74 -0.05 14.14 4.11
CA TYR A 74 -0.46 13.18 5.12
C TYR A 74 0.52 13.19 6.28
N VAL A 75 0.00 13.50 7.47
CA VAL A 75 0.81 13.67 8.68
C VAL A 75 0.61 12.49 9.62
N PRO A 76 1.68 11.94 10.23
CA PRO A 76 1.57 10.82 11.15
C PRO A 76 0.87 11.26 12.44
N VAL A 77 -0.04 10.43 12.95
CA VAL A 77 -0.82 10.68 14.17
C VAL A 77 -0.80 9.51 15.15
N THR A 78 -1.09 9.81 16.40
CA THR A 78 -1.29 8.94 17.57
C THR A 78 -2.59 9.39 18.25
N GLY A 79 -3.07 8.69 19.28
CA GLY A 79 -4.31 9.07 20.00
C GLY A 79 -4.31 10.52 20.49
N GLN A 80 -3.14 11.06 20.83
CA GLN A 80 -2.89 12.50 20.96
C GLN A 80 -1.50 12.81 20.40
N THR A 81 -1.42 13.74 19.43
CA THR A 81 -0.15 14.09 18.75
C THR A 81 0.16 15.57 18.89
N SER A 82 1.34 15.88 19.38
CA SER A 82 1.89 17.23 19.33
C SER A 82 2.82 17.39 18.14
N TYR A 83 2.77 18.56 17.49
CA TYR A 83 3.66 18.94 16.41
C TYR A 83 4.37 20.24 16.76
N LEU A 84 5.63 20.33 16.37
CA LEU A 84 6.36 21.60 16.27
C LEU A 84 6.18 22.14 14.86
N LEU A 85 5.47 23.26 14.74
CA LEU A 85 5.31 24.00 13.50
C LEU A 85 6.24 25.21 13.51
N LYS A 86 7.00 25.38 12.42
CA LYS A 86 7.78 26.59 12.13
C LYS A 86 7.21 27.22 10.88
N SER A 87 6.89 28.50 10.92
CA SER A 87 6.44 29.28 9.76
C SER A 87 7.24 30.58 9.66
N THR A 88 7.83 30.83 8.49
CA THR A 88 8.32 32.17 8.10
C THR A 88 7.26 32.98 7.35
N GLU A 89 6.20 32.31 6.88
CA GLU A 89 5.10 32.91 6.12
C GLU A 89 3.97 33.41 7.04
N ARG A 90 3.16 34.35 6.54
CA ARG A 90 1.92 34.86 7.17
C ARG A 90 0.70 34.26 6.49
N GLY A 91 -0.40 34.13 7.22
CA GLY A 91 -1.70 33.73 6.65
C GLY A 91 -1.77 32.25 6.23
N VAL A 92 -0.97 31.39 6.83
CA VAL A 92 -1.01 29.94 6.56
C VAL A 92 -2.24 29.35 7.25
N VAL A 93 -2.98 28.51 6.55
CA VAL A 93 -4.13 27.78 7.11
C VAL A 93 -3.88 26.28 6.98
N LEU A 94 -3.97 25.58 8.10
CA LEU A 94 -3.95 24.12 8.17
C LEU A 94 -5.37 23.62 8.33
N GLN A 95 -5.86 22.83 7.38
CA GLN A 95 -7.23 22.33 7.38
C GLN A 95 -7.26 20.81 7.46
N PHE A 96 -8.09 20.30 8.36
CA PHE A 96 -8.38 18.89 8.52
C PHE A 96 -9.87 18.65 8.26
N GLU A 97 -10.22 17.44 7.85
CA GLU A 97 -11.64 17.06 7.76
C GLU A 97 -12.23 16.97 9.16
N LYS A 98 -13.43 17.52 9.38
CA LYS A 98 -14.03 17.55 10.73
C LYS A 98 -14.28 16.15 11.31
N ARG A 99 -14.54 15.16 10.44
CA ARG A 99 -14.68 13.74 10.82
C ARG A 99 -13.35 13.08 11.22
N ASP A 100 -12.23 13.78 11.04
CA ASP A 100 -10.88 13.25 11.26
C ASP A 100 -10.26 13.70 12.57
N VAL A 101 -10.76 14.80 13.13
CA VAL A 101 -10.15 15.47 14.28
C VAL A 101 -11.23 15.76 15.32
N VAL A 102 -11.09 15.15 16.49
CA VAL A 102 -11.94 15.41 17.66
C VAL A 102 -11.64 16.79 18.23
N ALA A 103 -10.36 17.12 18.35
CA ALA A 103 -9.90 18.41 18.87
C ALA A 103 -8.56 18.81 18.25
N SER A 104 -8.41 20.12 18.01
CA SER A 104 -7.14 20.73 17.63
C SER A 104 -6.89 21.99 18.44
N THR A 105 -5.63 22.20 18.85
CA THR A 105 -5.21 23.45 19.49
C THR A 105 -3.90 23.94 18.86
N ILE A 106 -3.71 25.26 18.87
CA ILE A 106 -2.44 25.89 18.47
C ILE A 106 -2.05 26.93 19.50
N ARG A 107 -0.76 26.95 19.84
CA ARG A 107 -0.19 28.00 20.70
C ARG A 107 1.25 28.31 20.30
N ARG A 108 1.70 29.54 20.55
CA ARG A 108 3.12 29.89 20.38
C ARG A 108 3.99 29.09 21.34
N LEU A 109 5.19 28.73 20.87
CA LEU A 109 6.20 28.02 21.66
C LEU A 109 6.68 28.93 22.81
N ARG A 110 6.67 28.40 24.04
CA ARG A 110 7.11 29.08 25.26
C ARG A 110 8.46 28.53 25.74
N ILE A 111 9.12 29.24 26.65
CA ILE A 111 10.41 28.82 27.24
C ILE A 111 10.28 27.44 27.92
N ASN A 112 9.17 27.16 28.61
CA ASN A 112 8.95 25.87 29.28
C ASN A 112 8.85 24.69 28.30
N ASP A 113 8.52 24.94 27.03
CA ASP A 113 8.49 23.91 25.98
C ASP A 113 9.90 23.56 25.48
N LEU A 114 10.92 24.34 25.85
CA LEU A 114 12.30 24.08 25.40
C LEU A 114 12.75 22.69 25.82
N ASN A 115 12.39 22.20 27.01
CA ASN A 115 12.72 20.83 27.42
C ASN A 115 12.07 19.77 26.51
N THR A 116 10.82 19.99 26.12
CA THR A 116 10.07 19.14 25.17
C THR A 116 10.70 19.18 23.77
N VAL A 117 11.15 20.35 23.32
CA VAL A 117 11.79 20.53 22.01
C VAL A 117 13.27 20.12 22.01
N LEU A 118 13.99 20.20 23.13
CA LEU A 118 15.40 19.83 23.26
C LEU A 118 15.57 18.32 23.50
N ARG A 119 14.62 17.68 24.19
CA ARG A 119 14.51 16.20 24.23
C ARG A 119 14.18 15.59 22.88
N CYS A 120 13.81 16.41 21.89
CA CYS A 120 13.78 16.04 20.49
C CYS A 120 15.20 15.64 20.07
N ARG A 121 15.56 14.38 20.28
CA ARG A 121 16.83 13.79 19.83
C ARG A 121 17.02 14.18 18.36
N ARG A 122 18.27 14.48 17.93
CA ARG A 122 18.65 14.68 16.51
C ARG A 122 18.00 13.64 15.57
N ARG A 123 17.67 12.46 16.10
CA ARG A 123 16.96 11.33 15.48
C ARG A 123 15.57 11.64 14.90
N GLN A 124 14.80 12.64 15.36
CA GLN A 124 13.43 12.92 14.84
C GLN A 124 13.36 13.98 13.72
N LYS A 125 14.49 14.59 13.31
CA LYS A 125 14.53 15.52 12.16
C LYS A 125 14.09 14.87 10.84
N HIS A 126 14.29 13.56 10.71
CA HIS A 126 13.92 12.78 9.53
C HIS A 126 12.39 12.69 9.29
N PHE A 127 11.56 13.17 10.23
CA PHE A 127 10.10 13.21 10.08
C PHE A 127 9.56 14.60 9.76
N GLU A 128 10.41 15.56 9.43
CA GLU A 128 9.98 16.91 9.05
C GLU A 128 9.23 16.89 7.71
N LEU A 129 8.01 17.42 7.73
CA LEU A 129 7.24 17.71 6.52
C LEU A 129 7.41 19.18 6.15
N PHE A 130 7.89 19.41 4.92
CA PHE A 130 7.95 20.74 4.33
C PHE A 130 6.61 21.04 3.69
N LEU A 131 5.84 21.98 4.26
CA LEU A 131 4.50 22.32 3.81
C LEU A 131 4.49 23.46 2.77
N GLY A 132 5.63 24.12 2.58
CA GLY A 132 5.79 25.32 1.75
C GLY A 132 7.15 25.96 2.00
N GLN A 133 7.43 27.10 1.37
CA GLN A 133 8.70 27.80 1.54
C GLN A 133 8.84 28.32 2.98
N GLY A 134 9.67 27.65 3.78
CA GLY A 134 9.88 28.03 5.18
C GLY A 134 8.74 27.68 6.14
N ILE A 135 7.83 26.79 5.73
CA ILE A 135 6.84 26.16 6.62
C ILE A 135 7.23 24.70 6.83
N VAL A 136 7.54 24.34 8.07
CA VAL A 136 7.96 23.00 8.45
C VAL A 136 7.11 22.51 9.61
N LEU A 137 6.45 21.37 9.42
CA LEU A 137 5.70 20.68 10.46
C LEU A 137 6.45 19.42 10.88
N ARG A 138 6.70 19.29 12.18
CA ARG A 138 7.43 18.15 12.74
C ARG A 138 6.60 17.44 13.82
N PRO A 139 6.29 16.14 13.67
CA PRO A 139 5.61 15.39 14.71
C PRO A 139 6.56 15.14 15.91
N LEU A 140 6.07 15.37 17.12
CA LEU A 140 6.79 15.17 18.38
C LEU A 140 6.40 13.82 19.00
N LEU A 141 6.58 12.73 18.23
CA LEU A 141 6.09 11.39 18.61
C LEU A 141 6.66 10.86 19.93
N HIS A 142 7.78 11.39 20.42
CA HIS A 142 8.35 10.93 21.69
C HIS A 142 7.50 11.32 22.91
N ILE A 143 6.58 12.28 22.75
CA ILE A 143 5.65 12.74 23.80
C ILE A 143 4.48 11.75 23.96
N ALA A 144 4.07 11.08 22.87
CA ALA A 144 2.93 10.17 22.83
C ALA A 144 3.21 8.78 23.43
N GLY A 145 4.10 8.67 24.42
CA GLY A 145 4.33 7.44 25.18
C GLY A 145 4.78 6.23 24.34
N SER A 146 4.19 5.07 24.61
CA SER A 146 4.47 3.81 23.89
C SER A 146 4.00 3.85 22.45
N GLU A 147 2.81 4.39 22.18
CA GLU A 147 2.24 4.50 20.85
C GLU A 147 3.16 5.31 19.91
N GLY A 148 3.66 6.45 20.38
CA GLY A 148 4.60 7.26 19.62
C GLY A 148 5.96 6.61 19.39
N ARG A 149 6.42 5.74 20.30
CA ARG A 149 7.63 4.92 20.10
C ARG A 149 7.42 3.88 19.01
N ASP A 150 6.28 3.19 19.02
CA ASP A 150 5.93 2.19 18.02
C ASP A 150 5.78 2.83 16.63
N LEU A 151 5.08 3.97 16.54
CA LEU A 151 4.96 4.72 15.29
C LEU A 151 6.33 5.20 14.79
N THR A 152 7.19 5.70 15.69
CA THR A 152 8.57 6.09 15.33
C THR A 152 9.35 4.91 14.74
N HIS A 153 9.19 3.70 15.29
CA HIS A 153 9.85 2.51 14.76
C HIS A 153 9.33 2.17 13.36
N SER A 154 8.01 2.14 13.17
CA SER A 154 7.39 1.85 11.87
C SER A 154 7.79 2.84 10.78
N LEU A 155 7.77 4.14 11.10
CA LEU A 155 8.17 5.19 10.17
C LEU A 155 9.64 5.09 9.79
N LYS A 156 10.52 4.65 10.69
CA LYS A 156 11.92 4.38 10.37
C LYS A 156 12.08 3.16 9.48
N SER A 157 11.32 2.10 9.76
CA SER A 157 11.32 0.91 8.92
C SER A 157 10.85 1.26 7.51
N LEU A 158 9.78 2.04 7.36
CA LEU A 158 9.33 2.57 6.07
C LEU A 158 10.38 3.44 5.38
N ALA A 159 11.01 4.35 6.12
CA ALA A 159 12.07 5.21 5.57
C ALA A 159 13.26 4.41 5.03
N ALA A 160 13.57 3.26 5.63
CA ALA A 160 14.59 2.34 5.13
C ALA A 160 14.21 1.62 3.81
N TRP A 161 13.02 1.88 3.28
CA TRP A 161 12.52 1.44 1.97
C TRP A 161 12.16 2.62 1.06
N GLY A 162 12.62 3.84 1.37
CA GLY A 162 12.28 5.05 0.60
C GLY A 162 10.88 5.63 0.90
N PHE A 163 10.14 5.11 1.87
CA PHE A 163 8.83 5.61 2.32
C PHE A 163 8.97 6.50 3.56
N GLY A 164 9.91 7.45 3.53
CA GLY A 164 10.04 8.47 4.58
C GLY A 164 8.79 9.36 4.68
N VAL A 165 8.54 9.95 5.84
CA VAL A 165 7.33 10.76 6.10
C VAL A 165 7.09 11.83 5.02
N ALA A 166 8.16 12.50 4.57
CA ALA A 166 8.09 13.54 3.54
C ALA A 166 8.37 13.04 2.11
N SER A 167 8.61 11.75 1.90
CA SER A 167 8.95 11.24 0.56
C SER A 167 7.73 11.20 -0.35
N ALA A 168 7.97 11.39 -1.65
CA ALA A 168 6.92 11.29 -2.67
C ALA A 168 6.27 9.89 -2.66
N ASN A 169 7.06 8.84 -2.43
CA ASN A 169 6.57 7.46 -2.34
C ASN A 169 5.47 7.30 -1.28
N LEU A 170 5.71 7.77 -0.04
CA LEU A 170 4.72 7.64 1.02
C LEU A 170 3.56 8.60 0.83
N GLN A 171 3.84 9.88 0.56
CA GLN A 171 2.80 10.90 0.41
C GLN A 171 1.85 10.58 -0.76
N GLY A 172 2.39 10.09 -1.87
CA GLY A 172 1.60 9.60 -3.01
C GLY A 172 0.76 8.38 -2.64
N THR A 173 1.35 7.38 -2.00
CA THR A 173 0.63 6.16 -1.61
C THR A 173 -0.56 6.48 -0.68
N LEU A 174 -0.38 7.43 0.23
CA LEU A 174 -1.44 7.87 1.15
C LEU A 174 -2.47 8.79 0.48
N SER A 175 -2.05 9.59 -0.51
CA SER A 175 -2.92 10.58 -1.15
C SER A 175 -3.99 10.01 -2.05
N ARG A 176 -3.78 8.80 -2.57
CA ARG A 176 -4.76 8.20 -3.45
C ARG A 176 -5.91 7.57 -2.67
N HIS A 177 -6.99 8.34 -2.62
CA HIS A 177 -8.33 7.82 -2.87
C HIS A 177 -8.42 7.44 -4.37
N PHE A 178 -9.26 6.47 -4.70
CA PHE A 178 -9.27 5.72 -5.96
C PHE A 178 -9.63 6.54 -7.22
N ASP A 179 -8.80 7.50 -7.60
CA ASP A 179 -8.96 8.29 -8.81
C ASP A 179 -7.62 8.31 -9.57
N GLY A 180 -7.28 7.21 -10.27
CA GLY A 180 -6.02 7.08 -11.02
C GLY A 180 -5.70 8.25 -11.97
N PRO A 181 -4.49 8.31 -12.55
CA PRO A 181 -4.16 9.35 -13.54
C PRO A 181 -5.16 9.31 -14.71
N SER A 182 -5.34 10.47 -15.36
CA SER A 182 -6.23 10.60 -16.51
C SER A 182 -5.83 9.64 -17.62
N ILE A 183 -6.83 8.92 -18.13
CA ILE A 183 -6.68 7.92 -19.19
C ILE A 183 -5.92 8.51 -20.38
N ARG A 184 -4.76 7.95 -20.69
CA ARG A 184 -4.08 8.17 -21.97
C ARG A 184 -4.33 6.97 -22.89
N PRO A 185 -4.87 7.18 -24.10
CA PRO A 185 -5.00 6.09 -25.05
C PRO A 185 -3.59 5.58 -25.40
N PRO A 186 -3.38 4.25 -25.48
CA PRO A 186 -2.10 3.71 -25.92
C PRO A 186 -1.75 4.23 -27.32
N ASP A 187 -0.49 4.59 -27.54
CA ASP A 187 0.01 5.09 -28.83
C ASP A 187 -0.14 4.07 -29.98
N ARG A 188 -0.48 2.80 -29.67
CA ARG A 188 -0.70 1.75 -30.65
C ARG A 188 -1.75 0.75 -30.16
N ALA A 189 -2.63 0.32 -31.07
CA ALA A 189 -3.54 -0.79 -30.81
C ALA A 189 -2.76 -2.13 -30.76
N PRO A 190 -3.09 -3.04 -29.82
CA PRO A 190 -2.40 -4.32 -29.68
C PRO A 190 -2.59 -5.20 -30.93
N ILE A 191 -1.55 -5.98 -31.28
CA ILE A 191 -1.55 -6.89 -32.44
C ILE A 191 -2.50 -8.09 -32.21
N ALA A 192 -2.60 -8.54 -30.95
CA ALA A 192 -3.65 -9.40 -30.39
C ALA A 192 -3.64 -9.23 -28.87
N GLU A 193 -4.80 -9.18 -28.20
CA GLU A 193 -4.84 -8.99 -26.76
C GLU A 193 -4.34 -10.25 -26.00
N PRO A 194 -3.38 -10.12 -25.05
CA PRO A 194 -2.90 -11.26 -24.29
C PRO A 194 -3.97 -11.81 -23.36
N LYS A 195 -4.00 -13.13 -23.15
CA LYS A 195 -4.86 -13.75 -22.14
C LYS A 195 -4.27 -13.52 -20.76
N ILE A 196 -4.99 -12.80 -19.90
CA ILE A 196 -4.53 -12.40 -18.57
C ILE A 196 -5.21 -13.24 -17.49
N ALA A 197 -4.41 -13.78 -16.57
CA ALA A 197 -4.87 -14.24 -15.27
C ALA A 197 -4.45 -13.26 -14.17
N VAL A 198 -5.35 -12.96 -13.24
CA VAL A 198 -5.02 -12.29 -11.98
C VAL A 198 -5.10 -13.33 -10.87
N ALA A 199 -3.95 -13.68 -10.30
CA ALA A 199 -3.82 -14.60 -9.19
C ALA A 199 -3.73 -13.81 -7.88
N LEU A 200 -4.85 -13.73 -7.15
CA LEU A 200 -4.94 -13.01 -5.88
C LEU A 200 -4.98 -13.99 -4.71
N HIS A 201 -4.05 -13.87 -3.77
CA HIS A 201 -4.08 -14.63 -2.52
C HIS A 201 -4.54 -13.78 -1.33
N LEU A 202 -5.64 -14.17 -0.66
CA LEU A 202 -6.15 -13.51 0.54
C LEU A 202 -6.16 -14.45 1.75
N HIS A 203 -5.17 -14.29 2.63
CA HIS A 203 -5.22 -14.84 3.99
C HIS A 203 -6.22 -14.09 4.89
N TYR A 204 -6.40 -12.78 4.63
CA TYR A 204 -7.30 -11.88 5.36
C TYR A 204 -8.46 -11.44 4.44
N PRO A 205 -9.62 -12.11 4.47
CA PRO A 205 -10.78 -11.81 3.62
C PRO A 205 -11.27 -10.37 3.72
N GLU A 206 -11.05 -9.69 4.86
CA GLU A 206 -11.48 -8.30 5.07
C GLU A 206 -10.76 -7.29 4.16
N LEU A 207 -9.73 -7.72 3.43
CA LEU A 207 -9.05 -6.91 2.40
C LEU A 207 -9.75 -6.96 1.04
N TRP A 208 -10.74 -7.84 0.84
CA TRP A 208 -11.48 -7.95 -0.43
C TRP A 208 -12.02 -6.62 -0.95
N PRO A 209 -12.70 -5.77 -0.15
CA PRO A 209 -13.27 -4.52 -0.67
C PRO A 209 -12.23 -3.60 -1.31
N GLU A 210 -10.98 -3.65 -0.86
CA GLU A 210 -9.91 -2.87 -1.48
C GLU A 210 -9.48 -3.45 -2.83
N PHE A 211 -9.33 -4.78 -2.93
CA PHE A 211 -8.98 -5.43 -4.17
C PHE A 211 -10.12 -5.42 -5.19
N GLU A 212 -11.37 -5.50 -4.76
CA GLU A 212 -12.54 -5.38 -5.63
C GLU A 212 -12.47 -4.08 -6.45
N VAL A 213 -12.24 -2.94 -5.79
CA VAL A 213 -12.10 -1.64 -6.46
C VAL A 213 -10.90 -1.61 -7.41
N LEU A 214 -9.75 -2.16 -6.99
CA LEU A 214 -8.54 -2.20 -7.84
C LEU A 214 -8.73 -3.08 -9.08
N LEU A 215 -9.37 -4.25 -8.91
CA LEU A 215 -9.63 -5.21 -9.98
C LEU A 215 -10.60 -4.62 -11.01
N GLU A 216 -11.60 -3.86 -10.56
CA GLU A 216 -12.51 -3.13 -11.45
C GLU A 216 -11.78 -2.04 -12.26
N ALA A 217 -10.76 -1.41 -11.67
CA ALA A 217 -9.99 -0.36 -12.31
C ALA A 217 -9.02 -0.87 -13.41
N ILE A 218 -8.82 -2.19 -13.53
CA ILE A 218 -7.94 -2.80 -14.56
C ILE A 218 -8.40 -2.43 -15.97
N GLY A 219 -9.71 -2.34 -16.20
CA GLY A 219 -10.26 -1.88 -17.49
C GLY A 219 -9.98 -2.79 -18.69
N ARG A 220 -9.56 -4.05 -18.46
CA ARG A 220 -9.31 -5.07 -19.48
C ARG A 220 -9.91 -6.42 -19.09
N PRO A 221 -10.18 -7.33 -20.05
CA PRO A 221 -10.57 -8.71 -19.75
C PRO A 221 -9.46 -9.46 -19.01
N PHE A 222 -9.81 -10.13 -17.92
CA PHE A 222 -8.94 -11.06 -17.21
C PHE A 222 -9.74 -12.19 -16.57
N HIS A 223 -9.06 -13.29 -16.24
CA HIS A 223 -9.60 -14.35 -15.42
C HIS A 223 -9.09 -14.21 -13.99
N LEU A 224 -9.99 -14.15 -13.01
CA LEU A 224 -9.63 -14.05 -11.59
C LEU A 224 -9.47 -15.45 -10.98
N ILE A 225 -8.30 -15.71 -10.41
CA ILE A 225 -8.05 -16.89 -9.57
C ILE A 225 -7.80 -16.38 -8.16
N LEU A 226 -8.80 -16.55 -7.28
CA LEU A 226 -8.74 -16.15 -5.88
C LEU A 226 -8.38 -17.37 -5.02
N THR A 227 -7.29 -17.28 -4.28
CA THR A 227 -6.93 -18.29 -3.28
C THR A 227 -7.16 -17.76 -1.87
N LEU A 228 -7.77 -18.59 -1.02
CA LEU A 228 -8.04 -18.32 0.39
C LEU A 228 -7.35 -19.36 1.27
N THR A 229 -7.12 -19.02 2.53
CA THR A 229 -6.59 -19.97 3.52
C THR A 229 -7.67 -20.72 4.30
N ARG A 230 -8.91 -20.25 4.21
CA ARG A 230 -10.10 -20.84 4.82
C ARG A 230 -11.30 -20.62 3.90
N PRO A 231 -12.30 -21.52 3.90
CA PRO A 231 -13.54 -21.30 3.17
C PRO A 231 -14.26 -20.04 3.67
N ASP A 232 -14.78 -19.24 2.75
CA ASP A 232 -15.65 -18.09 3.03
C ASP A 232 -16.72 -17.99 1.94
N VAL A 233 -17.89 -18.57 2.22
CA VAL A 233 -19.00 -18.66 1.26
C VAL A 233 -19.56 -17.28 0.91
N ALA A 234 -19.63 -16.37 1.89
CA ALA A 234 -20.15 -15.03 1.67
C ALA A 234 -19.21 -14.20 0.79
N LEU A 235 -17.89 -14.31 1.01
CA LEU A 235 -16.92 -13.73 0.12
C LEU A 235 -17.00 -14.33 -1.28
N ALA A 236 -17.10 -15.67 -1.39
CA ALA A 236 -17.19 -16.34 -2.68
C ALA A 236 -18.38 -15.85 -3.52
N GLN A 237 -19.55 -15.72 -2.89
CA GLN A 237 -20.75 -15.16 -3.53
C GLN A 237 -20.53 -13.71 -3.99
N ARG A 238 -19.92 -12.85 -3.18
CA ARG A 238 -19.60 -11.46 -3.57
C ARG A 238 -18.65 -11.42 -4.75
N VAL A 239 -17.58 -12.20 -4.70
CA VAL A 239 -16.57 -12.30 -5.77
C VAL A 239 -17.24 -12.74 -7.07
N GLN A 240 -18.05 -13.80 -7.04
CA GLN A 240 -18.71 -14.33 -8.25
C GLN A 240 -19.86 -13.44 -8.75
N ALA A 241 -20.50 -12.67 -7.88
CA ALA A 241 -21.48 -11.68 -8.31
C ALA A 241 -20.83 -10.59 -9.18
N ARG A 242 -19.58 -10.20 -8.86
CA ARG A 242 -18.83 -9.18 -9.61
C ARG A 242 -17.99 -9.76 -10.76
N PHE A 243 -17.33 -10.88 -10.52
CA PHE A 243 -16.44 -11.58 -11.42
C PHE A 243 -16.99 -13.00 -11.67
N ARG A 244 -17.98 -13.11 -12.56
CA ARG A 244 -18.80 -14.33 -12.77
C ARG A 244 -18.00 -15.62 -12.99
N ASN A 245 -16.86 -15.52 -13.67
CA ASN A 245 -16.02 -16.66 -14.00
C ASN A 245 -14.81 -16.80 -13.07
N ALA A 246 -14.81 -16.14 -11.90
CA ALA A 246 -13.73 -16.25 -10.95
C ALA A 246 -13.63 -17.67 -10.38
N GLU A 247 -12.42 -18.22 -10.38
CA GLU A 247 -12.10 -19.45 -9.70
C GLU A 247 -11.70 -19.14 -8.25
N ILE A 248 -12.30 -19.85 -7.29
CA ILE A 248 -12.05 -19.64 -5.87
C ILE A 248 -11.56 -20.96 -5.27
N ILE A 249 -10.34 -20.96 -4.77
CA ILE A 249 -9.65 -22.16 -4.28
C ILE A 249 -9.21 -21.94 -2.84
N VAL A 250 -9.37 -22.96 -2.01
CA VAL A 250 -8.90 -22.94 -0.62
C VAL A 250 -7.69 -23.84 -0.49
N TYR A 251 -6.61 -23.30 0.06
CA TYR A 251 -5.38 -24.03 0.37
C TYR A 251 -5.03 -23.85 1.85
N ASP A 252 -4.32 -24.82 2.42
CA ASP A 252 -3.74 -24.65 3.75
C ASP A 252 -2.77 -23.46 3.77
N ASN A 253 -2.67 -22.79 4.92
CA ASN A 253 -1.77 -21.64 5.09
C ASN A 253 -0.29 -22.08 5.20
N ARG A 254 0.28 -22.59 4.10
CA ARG A 254 1.68 -23.00 3.98
C ARG A 254 2.38 -22.18 2.91
N GLY A 255 3.58 -21.70 3.20
CA GLY A 255 4.34 -20.88 2.26
C GLY A 255 3.77 -19.49 2.00
N ARG A 256 2.87 -19.01 2.87
CA ARG A 256 2.20 -17.69 2.78
C ARG A 256 1.55 -17.49 1.41
N ASP A 257 1.86 -16.41 0.70
CA ASP A 257 1.35 -16.16 -0.65
C ASP A 257 2.12 -16.91 -1.75
N VAL A 258 3.33 -17.40 -1.46
CA VAL A 258 4.20 -18.08 -2.43
C VAL A 258 3.75 -19.53 -2.64
N GLY A 259 3.41 -20.24 -1.56
CA GLY A 259 2.94 -21.63 -1.61
C GLY A 259 1.71 -21.82 -2.50
N PRO A 260 0.61 -21.10 -2.28
CA PRO A 260 -0.57 -21.09 -3.13
C PRO A 260 -0.25 -20.79 -4.60
N PHE A 261 0.62 -19.81 -4.88
CA PHE A 261 1.00 -19.48 -6.25
C PHE A 261 1.76 -20.61 -6.95
N VAL A 262 2.69 -21.26 -6.24
CA VAL A 262 3.43 -22.43 -6.74
C VAL A 262 2.50 -23.63 -6.95
N GLN A 263 1.54 -23.84 -6.04
CA GLN A 263 0.53 -24.88 -6.18
C GLN A 263 -0.36 -24.66 -7.42
N LEU A 264 -0.83 -23.42 -7.66
CA LEU A 264 -1.56 -23.06 -8.87
C LEU A 264 -0.75 -23.33 -10.15
N LEU A 265 0.54 -23.00 -10.13
CA LEU A 265 1.47 -23.26 -11.23
C LEU A 265 1.62 -24.76 -11.49
N ARG A 266 1.82 -25.55 -10.43
CA ARG A 266 1.94 -27.01 -10.49
C ARG A 266 0.67 -27.66 -11.05
N GLU A 267 -0.51 -27.21 -10.61
CA GLU A 267 -1.81 -27.70 -11.07
C GLU A 267 -2.17 -27.28 -12.51
N GLY A 268 -1.32 -26.49 -13.17
CA GLY A 268 -1.56 -26.02 -14.54
C GLY A 268 -2.66 -24.95 -14.64
N LYS A 269 -3.07 -24.33 -13.52
CA LYS A 269 -4.11 -23.28 -13.49
C LYS A 269 -3.74 -22.06 -14.32
N PHE A 270 -2.44 -21.84 -14.52
CA PHE A 270 -1.95 -20.76 -15.36
C PHE A 270 -1.78 -21.13 -16.84
N ASP A 271 -1.84 -22.41 -17.22
CA ASP A 271 -1.54 -22.89 -18.59
C ASP A 271 -2.33 -22.21 -19.72
N PRO A 272 -3.61 -21.81 -19.54
CA PRO A 272 -4.38 -21.12 -20.57
C PRO A 272 -3.99 -19.66 -20.84
N PHE A 273 -3.11 -19.06 -20.03
CA PHE A 273 -2.84 -17.63 -20.01
C PHE A 273 -1.44 -17.27 -20.55
N ASP A 274 -1.30 -16.07 -21.06
CA ASP A 274 -0.03 -15.52 -21.56
C ASP A 274 0.68 -14.74 -20.46
N LEU A 275 -0.08 -13.94 -19.72
CA LEU A 275 0.39 -13.08 -18.63
C LEU A 275 -0.35 -13.40 -17.33
N ILE A 276 0.39 -13.36 -16.23
CA ILE A 276 -0.13 -13.60 -14.88
C ILE A 276 0.20 -12.39 -14.02
N CYS A 277 -0.81 -11.74 -13.44
CA CYS A 277 -0.66 -10.72 -12.41
C CYS A 277 -0.79 -11.41 -11.04
N LYS A 278 0.31 -11.57 -10.32
CA LYS A 278 0.33 -12.12 -8.97
C LYS A 278 0.16 -11.00 -7.94
N LEU A 279 -0.83 -11.14 -7.08
CA LEU A 279 -1.18 -10.18 -6.02
C LEU A 279 -1.45 -10.92 -4.71
N HIS A 280 -1.33 -10.24 -3.57
CA HIS A 280 -1.75 -10.81 -2.29
C HIS A 280 -2.17 -9.78 -1.25
N GLY A 281 -3.00 -10.19 -0.31
CA GLY A 281 -3.49 -9.39 0.80
C GLY A 281 -2.48 -9.26 1.94
N LYS A 282 -1.25 -8.78 1.67
CA LYS A 282 -0.22 -8.58 2.70
C LYS A 282 -0.77 -7.73 3.85
N LYS A 283 -0.76 -8.29 5.06
CA LYS A 283 -1.06 -7.58 6.29
C LYS A 283 0.05 -7.92 7.28
N SER A 284 0.40 -6.99 8.17
CA SER A 284 1.28 -7.29 9.29
C SER A 284 0.43 -7.66 10.49
N ASP A 285 0.70 -8.83 11.09
CA ASP A 285 0.02 -9.30 12.32
C ASP A 285 0.34 -8.46 13.57
N LEU A 286 1.29 -7.54 13.47
CA LEU A 286 1.70 -6.69 14.57
C LEU A 286 0.54 -5.78 15.00
N SER A 287 0.30 -5.60 16.30
CA SER A 287 -0.66 -4.63 16.82
C SER A 287 -0.12 -3.20 16.74
N GLY A 288 -1.03 -2.22 16.66
CA GLY A 288 -0.69 -0.79 16.72
C GLY A 288 0.02 -0.25 15.47
N PRO A 289 0.82 0.83 15.61
CA PRO A 289 1.47 1.52 14.48
C PRO A 289 2.41 0.66 13.63
N ARG A 290 2.74 -0.57 14.04
CA ARG A 290 3.55 -1.50 13.24
C ARG A 290 2.78 -2.12 12.05
N LYS A 291 1.44 -2.06 12.05
CA LYS A 291 0.59 -2.44 10.90
C LYS A 291 0.85 -1.63 9.64
N ILE A 292 1.22 -0.36 9.81
CA ILE A 292 1.37 0.61 8.72
C ILE A 292 2.28 0.10 7.62
N LEU A 293 3.39 -0.53 7.99
CA LEU A 293 4.39 -0.97 7.01
C LEU A 293 3.77 -1.95 6.01
N GLY A 294 3.00 -2.93 6.49
CA GLY A 294 2.32 -3.90 5.63
C GLY A 294 1.27 -3.23 4.74
N GLU A 295 0.50 -2.30 5.28
CA GLU A 295 -0.55 -1.59 4.54
C GLU A 295 0.01 -0.66 3.45
N VAL A 296 1.02 0.15 3.77
CA VAL A 296 1.70 1.01 2.78
C VAL A 296 2.36 0.17 1.70
N TRP A 297 3.03 -0.91 2.08
CA TRP A 297 3.65 -1.83 1.12
C TRP A 297 2.61 -2.39 0.15
N ARG A 298 1.55 -2.99 0.69
CA ARG A 298 0.47 -3.59 -0.09
C ARG A 298 -0.17 -2.58 -1.04
N ARG A 299 -0.49 -1.38 -0.54
CA ARG A 299 -1.10 -0.31 -1.35
C ARG A 299 -0.16 0.16 -2.45
N ALA A 300 1.09 0.48 -2.13
CA ALA A 300 2.07 0.92 -3.12
C ALA A 300 2.29 -0.14 -4.21
N SER A 301 2.47 -1.41 -3.84
CA SER A 301 2.63 -2.51 -4.80
C SER A 301 1.39 -2.67 -5.69
N ALA A 302 0.20 -2.72 -5.09
CA ALA A 302 -1.03 -2.93 -5.86
C ALA A 302 -1.32 -1.74 -6.80
N PHE A 303 -1.05 -0.52 -6.35
CA PHE A 303 -1.18 0.68 -7.16
C PHE A 303 -0.21 0.72 -8.35
N ASP A 304 1.03 0.29 -8.15
CA ASP A 304 2.03 0.19 -9.22
C ASP A 304 1.69 -0.86 -10.27
N LEU A 305 0.83 -1.84 -9.95
CA LEU A 305 0.54 -2.99 -10.82
C LEU A 305 -0.84 -2.96 -11.45
N ILE A 306 -1.85 -2.50 -10.71
CA ILE A 306 -3.28 -2.49 -11.11
C ILE A 306 -4.04 -1.25 -10.63
N GLY A 307 -3.34 -0.17 -10.26
CA GLY A 307 -3.98 1.02 -9.68
C GLY A 307 -4.89 1.79 -10.65
N SER A 308 -4.81 1.52 -11.95
CA SER A 308 -5.65 2.09 -13.00
C SER A 308 -5.45 1.33 -14.31
N ARG A 309 -6.37 1.53 -15.26
CA ARG A 309 -6.25 1.02 -16.63
C ARG A 309 -4.94 1.43 -17.29
N ASP A 310 -4.54 2.70 -17.18
CA ASP A 310 -3.30 3.21 -17.80
C ASP A 310 -2.04 2.50 -17.28
N VAL A 311 -2.00 2.22 -15.97
CA VAL A 311 -0.91 1.44 -15.37
C VAL A 311 -0.83 0.07 -16.04
N VAL A 312 -1.97 -0.61 -16.17
CA VAL A 312 -2.04 -1.94 -16.80
C VAL A 312 -1.68 -1.87 -18.29
N ASP A 313 -2.18 -0.85 -19.01
CA ASP A 313 -1.90 -0.64 -20.44
C ASP A 313 -0.39 -0.42 -20.68
N ARG A 314 0.28 0.37 -19.84
CA ARG A 314 1.75 0.55 -19.93
C ARG A 314 2.51 -0.74 -19.64
N ILE A 315 2.07 -1.53 -18.67
CA ILE A 315 2.70 -2.84 -18.36
C ILE A 315 2.55 -3.80 -19.54
N ILE A 316 1.36 -3.88 -20.14
CA ILE A 316 1.11 -4.74 -21.31
C ILE A 316 1.94 -4.26 -22.50
N ALA A 317 1.95 -2.96 -22.77
CA ALA A 317 2.76 -2.37 -23.84
C ALA A 317 4.25 -2.66 -23.67
N GLU A 318 4.78 -2.70 -22.43
CA GLU A 318 6.16 -3.08 -22.17
C GLU A 318 6.43 -4.55 -22.51
N PHE A 319 5.51 -5.47 -22.18
CA PHE A 319 5.60 -6.86 -22.63
C PHE A 319 5.53 -6.96 -24.17
N GLU A 320 4.66 -6.20 -24.83
CA GLU A 320 4.56 -6.24 -26.30
C GLU A 320 5.83 -5.71 -26.98
N ARG A 321 6.38 -4.62 -26.45
CA ARG A 321 7.56 -3.93 -26.99
C ARG A 321 8.85 -4.72 -26.80
N SER A 322 8.98 -5.42 -25.67
CA SER A 322 10.21 -6.12 -25.28
C SER A 322 9.92 -7.60 -25.00
N PRO A 323 10.05 -8.49 -26.00
CA PRO A 323 9.85 -9.93 -25.84
C PRO A 323 10.70 -10.53 -24.70
N ASP A 324 11.91 -10.00 -24.49
CA ASP A 324 12.83 -10.45 -23.43
C ASP A 324 12.36 -10.08 -22.02
N THR A 325 11.50 -9.06 -21.88
CA THR A 325 10.94 -8.69 -20.56
C THR A 325 9.99 -9.80 -20.13
N GLN A 326 10.35 -10.50 -19.06
CA GLN A 326 9.62 -11.67 -18.56
C GLN A 326 8.84 -11.38 -17.29
N MET A 327 9.25 -10.40 -16.49
CA MET A 327 8.54 -9.98 -15.28
C MET A 327 8.55 -8.47 -15.11
N ILE A 328 7.44 -7.91 -14.62
CA ILE A 328 7.30 -6.48 -14.30
C ILE A 328 6.71 -6.36 -12.91
N GLY A 329 7.39 -5.65 -12.02
CA GLY A 329 6.95 -5.43 -10.64
C GLY A 329 7.09 -3.98 -10.23
N SER A 330 6.73 -3.65 -8.99
CA SER A 330 6.95 -2.31 -8.45
C SER A 330 8.44 -2.00 -8.36
N ARG A 331 8.88 -0.91 -9.02
CA ARG A 331 10.28 -0.45 -9.00
C ARG A 331 10.78 -0.21 -7.58
N ARG A 332 9.90 0.29 -6.70
CA ARG A 332 10.19 0.61 -5.29
C ARG A 332 10.59 -0.62 -4.47
N PHE A 333 10.12 -1.80 -4.90
CA PHE A 333 10.35 -3.06 -4.21
C PHE A 333 11.22 -4.03 -5.03
N ARG A 334 11.79 -3.58 -6.16
CA ARG A 334 12.82 -4.33 -6.88
C ARG A 334 14.12 -4.26 -6.07
N LEU A 335 14.76 -5.40 -5.87
CA LEU A 335 15.98 -5.55 -5.10
C LEU A 335 17.06 -6.27 -5.90
N PRO A 336 18.35 -5.90 -5.70
CA PRO A 336 18.83 -4.82 -4.82
C PRO A 336 18.53 -3.42 -5.37
N ASN A 337 18.52 -2.41 -4.49
CA ASN A 337 18.27 -1.02 -4.85
C ASN A 337 19.05 -0.04 -3.94
N GLU A 338 18.81 1.26 -4.11
CA GLU A 338 19.51 2.32 -3.38
C GLU A 338 19.27 2.29 -1.85
N TRP A 339 18.20 1.64 -1.40
CA TRP A 339 17.85 1.50 0.02
C TRP A 339 18.34 0.18 0.62
N LYS A 340 18.45 -0.85 -0.21
CA LYS A 340 18.78 -2.23 0.18
C LYS A 340 19.79 -2.81 -0.81
N GLY A 341 21.06 -2.71 -0.44
CA GLY A 341 22.16 -3.30 -1.20
C GLY A 341 22.10 -4.83 -1.23
N GLU A 342 22.95 -5.42 -2.07
CA GLU A 342 22.94 -6.84 -2.40
C GLU A 342 22.98 -7.78 -1.18
N LYS A 343 23.84 -7.49 -0.19
CA LYS A 343 23.92 -8.29 1.04
C LYS A 343 22.57 -8.38 1.77
N ALA A 344 21.82 -7.29 1.85
CA ALA A 344 20.51 -7.27 2.49
C ALA A 344 19.45 -8.00 1.65
N ALA A 345 19.57 -7.90 0.32
CA ALA A 345 18.65 -8.55 -0.62
C ALA A 345 18.79 -10.09 -0.59
N TRP A 346 20.00 -10.63 -0.46
CA TRP A 346 20.23 -12.08 -0.32
C TRP A 346 19.56 -12.68 0.93
N GLY A 347 19.31 -11.89 1.97
CA GLY A 347 18.90 -12.39 3.28
C GLY A 347 20.07 -13.00 4.05
N GLU A 348 19.80 -13.49 5.25
CA GLU A 348 20.85 -14.04 6.12
C GLU A 348 21.00 -15.56 5.93
N ASN A 349 19.90 -16.27 5.64
CA ASN A 349 19.86 -17.73 5.76
C ASN A 349 19.42 -18.51 4.50
N ASN A 350 19.05 -17.85 3.38
CA ASN A 350 18.54 -18.56 2.20
C ASN A 350 19.58 -18.86 1.11
N ARG A 351 20.78 -18.28 1.16
CA ARG A 351 21.71 -18.31 0.00
C ARG A 351 22.00 -19.73 -0.48
N ALA A 352 22.32 -20.66 0.42
CA ALA A 352 22.60 -22.05 0.06
C ALA A 352 21.38 -22.75 -0.56
N MET A 353 20.18 -22.50 -0.02
CA MET A 353 18.94 -23.06 -0.57
C MET A 353 18.63 -22.52 -1.97
N ILE A 354 18.85 -21.22 -2.19
CA ILE A 354 18.64 -20.57 -3.49
C ILE A 354 19.56 -21.19 -4.54
N LEU A 355 20.86 -21.32 -4.23
CA LEU A 355 21.85 -21.88 -5.16
C LEU A 355 21.51 -23.33 -5.54
N ASN A 356 21.11 -24.16 -4.56
CA ASN A 356 20.70 -25.54 -4.83
C ASN A 356 19.44 -25.60 -5.72
N LEU A 357 18.44 -24.74 -5.47
CA LEU A 357 17.24 -24.68 -6.31
C LEU A 357 17.55 -24.20 -7.73
N LEU A 358 18.45 -23.23 -7.90
CA LEU A 358 18.92 -22.79 -9.23
C LEU A 358 19.62 -23.92 -9.98
N GLU A 359 20.52 -24.64 -9.31
CA GLU A 359 21.20 -25.81 -9.88
C GLU A 359 20.20 -26.91 -10.29
N THR A 360 19.20 -27.19 -9.45
CA THR A 360 18.13 -28.15 -9.74
C THR A 360 17.31 -27.75 -10.97
N MET A 361 17.14 -26.46 -11.21
CA MET A 361 16.49 -25.92 -12.42
C MET A 361 17.43 -25.85 -13.64
N GLY A 362 18.68 -26.31 -13.51
CA GLY A 362 19.69 -26.21 -14.56
C GLY A 362 20.15 -24.78 -14.85
N MET A 363 20.01 -23.88 -13.87
CA MET A 363 20.40 -22.47 -13.98
C MET A 363 21.77 -22.22 -13.37
N ALA A 364 22.49 -21.24 -13.91
CA ALA A 364 23.81 -20.90 -13.44
C ALA A 364 23.75 -20.28 -12.02
N PRO A 365 24.62 -20.70 -11.09
CA PRO A 365 24.61 -20.25 -9.70
C PRO A 365 25.03 -18.78 -9.53
N ASP A 366 25.61 -18.18 -10.56
CA ASP A 366 26.01 -16.77 -10.63
C ASP A 366 24.95 -15.86 -11.25
N SER A 367 23.74 -16.37 -11.50
CA SER A 367 22.59 -15.57 -11.92
C SER A 367 22.44 -14.34 -11.01
N PRO A 368 22.36 -13.11 -11.57
CA PRO A 368 22.33 -11.90 -10.76
C PRO A 368 21.10 -11.91 -9.86
N LEU A 369 21.28 -11.50 -8.60
CA LEU A 369 20.16 -11.34 -7.69
C LEU A 369 19.34 -10.13 -8.14
N ASP A 370 18.13 -10.38 -8.64
CA ASP A 370 17.19 -9.33 -9.06
C ASP A 370 15.76 -9.85 -8.90
N PHE A 371 14.98 -9.25 -8.01
CA PHE A 371 13.62 -9.74 -7.67
C PHE A 371 12.73 -8.65 -7.07
N PHE A 372 11.43 -8.92 -6.95
CA PHE A 372 10.49 -8.03 -6.28
C PHE A 372 10.17 -8.54 -4.87
N ALA A 373 10.64 -7.79 -3.87
CA ALA A 373 10.32 -8.08 -2.47
C ALA A 373 8.81 -7.95 -2.21
N GLY A 374 8.25 -8.93 -1.50
CA GLY A 374 6.82 -9.05 -1.29
C GLY A 374 6.05 -9.54 -2.52
N THR A 375 6.70 -10.19 -3.49
CA THR A 375 6.08 -11.18 -4.41
C THR A 375 4.78 -10.74 -5.12
N MET A 376 4.69 -9.45 -5.48
CA MET A 376 3.64 -8.93 -6.37
C MET A 376 4.25 -8.44 -7.68
N PHE A 377 3.78 -8.97 -8.80
CA PHE A 377 4.33 -8.69 -10.12
C PHE A 377 3.39 -9.20 -11.22
N TRP A 378 3.61 -8.71 -12.44
CA TRP A 378 3.20 -9.34 -13.68
C TRP A 378 4.32 -10.23 -14.22
N VAL A 379 3.99 -11.38 -14.76
CA VAL A 379 4.98 -12.31 -15.33
C VAL A 379 4.43 -13.00 -16.58
N ARG A 380 5.30 -13.26 -17.56
CA ARG A 380 4.98 -14.18 -18.65
C ARG A 380 4.89 -15.59 -18.10
N ARG A 381 3.81 -16.29 -18.41
CA ARG A 381 3.66 -17.70 -18.00
C ARG A 381 4.87 -18.55 -18.39
N SER A 382 5.45 -18.32 -19.57
CA SER A 382 6.62 -19.07 -20.06
C SER A 382 7.85 -18.95 -19.17
N ALA A 383 8.03 -17.82 -18.47
CA ALA A 383 9.15 -17.60 -17.55
C ALA A 383 9.08 -18.48 -16.30
N LEU A 384 7.89 -18.98 -15.95
CA LEU A 384 7.68 -19.84 -14.78
C LEU A 384 7.99 -21.33 -15.06
N ARG A 385 8.41 -21.69 -16.29
CA ARG A 385 8.69 -23.08 -16.66
C ARG A 385 9.75 -23.75 -15.76
N PRO A 386 10.90 -23.12 -15.44
CA PRO A 386 11.89 -23.74 -14.56
C PRO A 386 11.30 -24.04 -13.18
N LEU A 387 10.52 -23.11 -12.62
CA LEU A 387 9.85 -23.29 -11.34
C LEU A 387 8.80 -24.42 -11.38
N LYS A 388 8.04 -24.56 -12.47
CA LYS A 388 7.06 -25.65 -12.65
C LYS A 388 7.73 -27.03 -12.67
N GLN A 389 8.96 -27.12 -13.20
CA GLN A 389 9.71 -28.39 -13.27
C GLN A 389 10.17 -28.92 -11.91
N LEU A 390 10.23 -28.07 -10.88
CA LEU A 390 10.52 -28.50 -9.52
C LEU A 390 9.39 -29.33 -8.88
N ASP A 391 8.19 -29.34 -9.49
CA ASP A 391 6.99 -30.07 -9.03
C ASP A 391 6.70 -29.87 -7.52
N LEU A 392 6.96 -28.67 -7.02
CA LEU A 392 6.73 -28.33 -5.62
C LEU A 392 5.23 -28.28 -5.34
N SER A 393 4.81 -29.05 -4.34
CA SER A 393 3.44 -28.99 -3.82
C SER A 393 3.37 -28.11 -2.59
N LEU A 394 2.15 -27.80 -2.15
CA LEU A 394 1.92 -27.06 -0.91
C LEU A 394 2.57 -27.75 0.32
N ALA A 395 2.67 -29.08 0.32
CA ALA A 395 3.32 -29.86 1.37
C ALA A 395 4.85 -29.66 1.43
N SER A 396 5.47 -29.18 0.36
CA SER A 396 6.91 -28.86 0.32
C SER A 396 7.28 -27.65 1.18
N PHE A 397 6.30 -26.81 1.53
CA PHE A 397 6.49 -25.65 2.39
C PHE A 397 6.35 -26.06 3.86
N PRO A 398 7.16 -25.53 4.79
CA PRO A 398 7.00 -25.82 6.22
C PRO A 398 5.67 -25.26 6.75
N ASP A 399 5.25 -25.75 7.92
CA ASP A 399 4.12 -25.17 8.66
C ASP A 399 4.41 -23.71 9.00
N GLU A 400 3.41 -22.84 8.88
CA GLU A 400 3.57 -21.41 9.20
C GLU A 400 3.60 -21.20 10.73
N THR A 401 4.76 -20.80 11.25
CA THR A 401 4.98 -20.49 12.67
C THR A 401 5.52 -19.07 12.89
N GLY A 402 5.41 -18.19 11.89
CA GLY A 402 5.88 -16.81 11.95
C GLY A 402 7.34 -16.62 11.52
N GLN A 403 7.89 -17.54 10.73
CA GLN A 403 9.29 -17.52 10.31
C GLN A 403 9.63 -16.23 9.52
N GLN A 404 10.82 -15.66 9.74
CA GLN A 404 11.23 -14.39 9.12
C GLN A 404 12.27 -14.53 8.00
N ASP A 405 12.99 -15.66 7.96
CA ASP A 405 13.95 -16.01 6.91
C ASP A 405 14.25 -17.53 6.96
N GLY A 406 15.01 -18.06 6.00
CA GLY A 406 15.55 -19.43 6.05
C GLY A 406 14.57 -20.54 5.61
N THR A 407 13.48 -20.19 4.93
CA THR A 407 12.44 -21.13 4.49
C THR A 407 12.27 -21.12 2.98
N LEU A 408 11.63 -22.17 2.44
CA LEU A 408 11.40 -22.33 1.00
C LEU A 408 10.70 -21.12 0.36
N HIS A 409 9.69 -20.52 1.01
CA HIS A 409 9.00 -19.36 0.45
C HIS A 409 9.88 -18.11 0.38
N HIS A 410 10.83 -17.92 1.31
CA HIS A 410 11.78 -16.81 1.25
C HIS A 410 12.85 -17.04 0.17
N ALA A 411 13.30 -18.29 -0.03
CA ALA A 411 14.18 -18.63 -1.16
C ALA A 411 13.47 -18.40 -2.50
N LEU A 412 12.23 -18.87 -2.63
CA LEU A 412 11.43 -18.74 -3.85
C LEU A 412 11.07 -17.28 -4.20
N GLU A 413 10.89 -16.40 -3.22
CA GLU A 413 10.71 -14.96 -3.47
C GLU A 413 11.84 -14.38 -4.34
N ARG A 414 13.08 -14.78 -4.08
CA ARG A 414 14.27 -14.33 -4.84
C ARG A 414 14.34 -15.04 -6.19
N ILE A 415 14.13 -16.35 -6.18
CA ILE A 415 14.17 -17.19 -7.38
C ILE A 415 13.18 -16.71 -8.44
N LEU A 416 11.97 -16.28 -8.05
CA LEU A 416 10.95 -15.80 -8.99
C LEU A 416 11.47 -14.71 -9.94
N GLY A 417 12.34 -13.82 -9.46
CA GLY A 417 13.01 -12.84 -10.31
C GLY A 417 14.24 -13.41 -11.03
N MET A 418 15.05 -14.23 -10.35
CA MET A 418 16.28 -14.81 -10.89
C MET A 418 16.07 -15.80 -12.04
N ILE A 419 14.91 -16.45 -12.12
CA ILE A 419 14.56 -17.34 -13.25
C ILE A 419 14.22 -16.55 -14.54
N CYS A 420 14.05 -15.23 -14.44
CA CYS A 420 13.69 -14.38 -15.56
C CYS A 420 14.94 -13.84 -16.26
N THR A 421 14.93 -13.83 -17.59
CA THR A 421 16.02 -13.24 -18.41
C THR A 421 16.14 -11.73 -18.21
N LYS A 422 15.00 -11.04 -18.09
CA LYS A 422 14.93 -9.60 -17.85
C LYS A 422 13.68 -9.30 -17.04
N ILE A 423 13.86 -8.54 -15.96
CA ILE A 423 12.76 -7.96 -15.19
C ILE A 423 12.77 -6.43 -15.31
N SER A 424 11.59 -5.81 -15.28
CA SER A 424 11.42 -4.36 -15.36
C SER A 424 10.65 -3.83 -14.15
N GLY A 425 11.01 -2.63 -13.70
CA GLY A 425 10.33 -1.97 -12.59
C GLY A 425 9.40 -0.88 -13.10
N THR A 426 8.15 -0.88 -12.66
CA THR A 426 7.19 0.21 -12.90
C THR A 426 6.85 0.93 -11.61
N ALA A 427 6.51 2.21 -11.71
CA ALA A 427 5.79 2.93 -10.69
C ALA A 427 4.60 3.64 -11.32
N TRP A 428 3.50 3.72 -10.58
CA TRP A 428 2.27 4.37 -11.03
C TRP A 428 2.39 5.87 -11.37
N ASP A 429 3.50 6.52 -11.00
CA ASP A 429 3.79 7.95 -11.09
C ASP A 429 4.97 8.23 -12.03
N ASP A 430 5.37 7.23 -12.83
CA ASP A 430 6.42 7.33 -13.84
C ASP A 430 6.18 8.44 -14.89
N GLU A 431 5.01 9.07 -14.92
CA GLU A 431 4.67 10.16 -15.85
C GLU A 431 5.03 11.57 -15.36
N ASN A 432 5.64 11.72 -14.17
CA ASN A 432 6.15 13.02 -13.69
C ASN A 432 7.66 13.23 -13.91
N THR A 433 8.31 12.31 -14.63
CA THR A 433 9.71 12.42 -15.04
C THR A 433 9.82 12.20 -16.54
N ALA A 434 9.34 13.18 -17.31
CA ALA A 434 9.68 13.38 -18.71
C ALA A 434 10.14 14.82 -18.90
#